data_AF-A0A7S1YCE1-F1
#
_entry.id   AF-A0A7S1YCE1-F1
#
_cell.length_a   1.000
_cell.length_b   1.000
_cell.length_c   1.000
_cell.angle_alpha   90.00
_cell.angle_beta   90.00
_cell.angle_gamma   90.00
#
_symmetry.space_group_name_H-M   'P 1'
#
loop_
_entity.id
_entity.type
_entity.pdbx_description
1 polymer ?
#
loop_
_entity_poly.entity_id
_entity_poly.type
_entity_poly.pdbx_seq_one_letter_code
_entity_poly.pdbx_strand_id
1 'polypeptide(L)'
;SDLYEALQGWGIQTLTLKAGEKKVLLDPLGPITSQGKQMTEDKLHQMHEAFQHHVASSRPVLEKIIKTVATGDVWMGTQALELHLVDKLQTSDAYIADLVGNGIKVLKLIPHDGALSFLFPSTGSSSWAQAFAHTVRHGLQSLLTNASVSIQRFIQSSVEGPSIPLRSPIGTGPRAECK
;
A
#
# COMPACT_ATOMS: atom_id res chain seq x y z
N SER A 1 -6.60 27.72 13.81
CA SER A 1 -5.43 28.19 13.05
C SER A 1 -4.95 27.03 12.22
N ASP A 2 -5.23 27.09 10.93
CA ASP A 2 -4.76 26.06 10.01
C ASP A 2 -3.23 26.14 9.91
N LEU A 3 -2.57 24.99 9.86
CA LEU A 3 -1.11 24.90 9.80
C LEU A 3 -0.53 25.70 8.61
N TYR A 4 -1.29 25.81 7.53
CA TYR A 4 -0.98 26.64 6.36
C TYR A 4 -0.79 28.14 6.69
N GLU A 5 -1.64 28.71 7.54
CA GLU A 5 -1.57 30.13 7.93
C GLU A 5 -0.32 30.42 8.78
N ALA A 6 0.04 29.49 9.67
CA ALA A 6 1.23 29.60 10.51
C ALA A 6 2.51 29.58 9.66
N LEU A 7 2.58 28.73 8.63
CA LEU A 7 3.73 28.64 7.72
C LEU A 7 3.90 29.89 6.86
N GLN A 8 2.79 30.47 6.38
CA GLN A 8 2.79 31.74 5.67
C GLN A 8 3.33 32.88 6.56
N GLY A 9 2.96 32.89 7.85
CA GLY A 9 3.48 33.85 8.83
C GLY A 9 5.00 33.74 9.06
N TRP A 10 5.58 32.56 8.86
CA TRP A 10 7.03 32.32 8.93
C TRP A 10 7.75 32.45 7.57
N GLY A 11 7.03 32.82 6.50
CA GLY A 11 7.60 32.99 5.16
C GLY A 11 7.94 31.68 4.43
N ILE A 12 7.38 30.55 4.88
CA ILE A 12 7.61 29.24 4.28
C ILE A 12 6.58 29.03 3.16
N GLN A 13 7.05 28.91 1.92
CA GLN A 13 6.20 28.62 0.74
C GLN A 13 6.32 27.15 0.33
N THR A 14 5.19 26.54 -0.02
CA THR A 14 5.10 25.13 -0.44
C THR A 14 4.74 25.04 -1.92
N LEU A 15 5.49 24.25 -2.67
CA LEU A 15 5.26 23.99 -4.09
C LEU A 15 4.78 22.55 -4.26
N THR A 16 3.50 22.36 -4.56
CA THR A 16 2.94 21.02 -4.78
C THR A 16 2.52 20.84 -6.24
N LEU A 17 3.24 19.99 -6.97
CA LEU A 17 2.90 19.60 -8.34
C LEU A 17 2.11 18.30 -8.32
N LYS A 18 0.95 18.27 -9.00
CA LYS A 18 0.05 17.11 -9.01
C LYS A 18 -0.29 16.73 -10.45
N ALA A 19 -0.15 15.45 -10.77
CA ALA A 19 -0.46 14.89 -12.09
C ALA A 19 -1.99 14.68 -12.31
N GLY A 20 -2.86 15.40 -11.62
CA GLY A 20 -4.32 15.28 -11.72
C GLY A 20 -5.04 16.00 -10.58
N GLU A 21 -6.11 16.72 -10.90
CA GLU A 21 -6.84 17.61 -9.98
C GLU A 21 -7.36 16.90 -8.72
N LYS A 22 -7.82 15.64 -8.85
CA LYS A 22 -8.45 14.87 -7.77
C LYS A 22 -7.51 13.93 -7.01
N LYS A 23 -6.19 13.97 -7.31
CA LYS A 23 -5.20 13.07 -6.66
C LYS A 23 -4.93 13.45 -5.20
N VAL A 24 -5.13 14.73 -4.85
CA VAL A 24 -5.01 15.21 -3.47
C VAL A 24 -6.23 16.07 -3.17
N LEU A 25 -7.04 15.62 -2.21
CA LEU A 25 -8.29 16.29 -1.84
C LEU A 25 -8.09 17.29 -0.69
N LEU A 26 -7.24 16.94 0.27
CA LEU A 26 -6.80 17.79 1.36
C LEU A 26 -5.28 17.70 1.44
N ASP A 27 -4.63 18.86 1.49
CA ASP A 27 -3.19 19.01 1.61
C ASP A 27 -2.93 19.75 2.94
N PRO A 28 -2.23 19.17 3.92
CA PRO A 28 -1.96 19.83 5.20
C PRO A 28 -1.20 21.15 5.05
N LEU A 29 -0.49 21.31 3.93
CA LEU A 29 0.35 22.45 3.59
C LEU A 29 -0.27 23.34 2.52
N GLY A 30 -1.55 23.15 2.19
CA GLY A 30 -2.27 23.90 1.18
C GLY A 30 -3.60 24.46 1.69
N PRO A 31 -4.21 25.38 0.94
CA PRO A 31 -5.52 25.94 1.31
C PRO A 31 -6.61 24.87 1.22
N ILE A 32 -7.48 24.84 2.23
CA ILE A 32 -8.64 23.93 2.27
C ILE A 32 -9.71 24.48 1.33
N THR A 33 -9.99 23.78 0.24
CA THR A 33 -11.09 24.11 -0.68
C THR A 33 -12.39 23.43 -0.25
N SER A 34 -13.54 24.09 -0.45
CA SER A 34 -14.86 23.52 -0.14
C SER A 34 -15.14 22.23 -0.94
N GLN A 35 -14.75 22.22 -2.21
CA GLN A 35 -14.87 21.04 -3.09
C GLN A 35 -14.00 19.87 -2.61
N GLY A 36 -12.75 20.12 -2.21
CA GLY A 36 -11.84 19.09 -1.67
C GLY A 36 -12.35 18.50 -0.36
N LYS A 37 -12.93 19.33 0.50
CA LYS A 37 -13.58 18.89 1.75
C LYS A 37 -14.77 17.97 1.46
N GLN A 38 -15.72 18.42 0.64
CA GLN A 38 -16.92 17.64 0.30
C GLN A 38 -16.55 16.30 -0.34
N MET A 39 -15.64 16.28 -1.31
CA MET A 39 -15.20 15.03 -1.95
C MET A 39 -14.48 14.08 -0.99
N THR A 40 -13.84 14.60 0.06
CA THR A 40 -13.23 13.78 1.11
C THR A 40 -14.31 13.19 2.03
N GLU A 41 -15.27 14.00 2.45
CA GLU A 41 -16.42 13.57 3.25
C GLU A 41 -17.21 12.46 2.52
N ASP A 42 -17.48 12.63 1.23
CA ASP A 42 -18.15 11.62 0.41
C ASP A 42 -17.37 10.32 0.35
N LYS A 43 -16.03 10.38 0.22
CA LYS A 43 -15.18 9.19 0.25
C LYS A 43 -15.19 8.49 1.61
N LEU A 44 -15.16 9.25 2.70
CA LEU A 44 -15.24 8.68 4.05
C LEU A 44 -16.58 7.97 4.25
N HIS A 45 -17.68 8.57 3.77
CA HIS A 45 -18.99 7.94 3.84
C HIS A 45 -19.04 6.65 3.03
N GLN A 46 -18.56 6.66 1.79
CA GLN A 46 -18.51 5.45 0.94
C GLN A 46 -17.68 4.33 1.58
N MET A 47 -16.51 4.66 2.14
CA MET A 47 -15.67 3.69 2.85
C MET A 47 -16.38 3.13 4.09
N HIS A 48 -17.11 3.98 4.81
CA HIS A 48 -17.84 3.59 5.99
C HIS A 48 -19.04 2.68 5.66
N GLU A 49 -19.82 2.99 4.62
CA GLU A 49 -20.89 2.12 4.13
C GLU A 49 -20.34 0.77 3.65
N ALA A 50 -19.23 0.77 2.91
CA ALA A 50 -18.57 -0.45 2.46
C ALA A 50 -18.12 -1.32 3.64
N PHE A 51 -17.58 -0.71 4.70
CA PHE A 51 -17.22 -1.40 5.94
C PHE A 51 -18.44 -2.03 6.62
N GLN A 52 -19.53 -1.27 6.79
CA GLN A 52 -20.78 -1.79 7.37
C GLN A 52 -21.31 -2.99 6.59
N HIS A 53 -21.31 -2.90 5.25
CA HIS A 53 -21.74 -3.99 4.38
C HIS A 53 -20.86 -5.23 4.51
N HIS A 54 -19.54 -5.05 4.60
CA HIS A 54 -18.61 -6.16 4.80
C HIS A 54 -18.86 -6.89 6.13
N VAL A 55 -19.08 -6.14 7.21
CA VAL A 55 -19.37 -6.71 8.53
C VAL A 55 -20.74 -7.42 8.53
N ALA A 56 -21.78 -6.81 7.95
CA ALA A 56 -23.12 -7.38 7.89
C ALA A 56 -23.16 -8.68 7.05
N SER A 57 -22.46 -8.71 5.91
CA SER A 57 -22.38 -9.91 5.06
C SER A 57 -21.60 -11.05 5.73
N SER A 58 -20.60 -10.72 6.56
CA SER A 58 -19.86 -11.71 7.34
C SER A 58 -20.66 -12.26 8.53
N ARG A 59 -21.53 -11.43 9.13
CA ARG A 59 -22.37 -11.78 10.29
C ARG A 59 -23.82 -11.28 10.09
N PRO A 60 -24.71 -12.09 9.48
CA PRO A 60 -26.09 -11.71 9.23
C PRO A 60 -26.89 -11.35 10.49
N VAL A 61 -26.50 -11.89 11.65
CA VAL A 61 -27.10 -11.57 12.96
C VAL A 61 -27.00 -10.07 13.29
N LEU A 62 -25.97 -9.39 12.78
CA LEU A 62 -25.71 -7.98 13.05
C LEU A 62 -26.48 -7.00 12.14
N GLU A 63 -27.14 -7.46 11.08
CA GLU A 63 -27.72 -6.58 10.06
C GLU A 63 -28.72 -5.57 10.63
N LYS A 64 -29.45 -5.93 11.69
CA LYS A 64 -30.41 -5.06 12.36
C LYS A 64 -29.78 -4.06 13.33
N ILE A 65 -28.59 -4.35 13.85
CA ILE A 65 -27.90 -3.54 14.87
C ILE A 65 -26.65 -2.83 14.33
N ILE A 66 -26.26 -3.08 13.08
CA ILE A 66 -25.01 -2.61 12.47
C ILE A 66 -24.84 -1.09 12.58
N LYS A 67 -25.92 -0.32 12.37
CA LYS A 67 -25.89 1.15 12.45
C LYS A 67 -25.59 1.68 13.86
N THR A 68 -25.95 0.91 14.88
CA THR A 68 -25.74 1.27 16.29
C THR A 68 -24.34 0.90 16.76
N VAL A 69 -23.75 -0.16 16.22
CA VAL A 69 -22.43 -0.66 16.63
C VAL A 69 -21.28 -0.09 15.80
N ALA A 70 -21.55 0.29 14.54
CA ALA A 70 -20.56 0.85 13.62
C ALA A 70 -20.48 2.39 13.71
N THR A 71 -20.47 2.96 14.90
CA THR A 71 -20.36 4.41 15.14
C THR A 71 -18.92 4.92 15.16
N GLY A 72 -17.94 4.00 15.22
CA GLY A 72 -16.53 4.32 15.47
C GLY A 72 -16.14 4.23 16.95
N ASP A 73 -17.08 3.84 17.82
CA ASP A 73 -16.82 3.61 19.23
C ASP A 73 -16.03 2.31 19.47
N VAL A 74 -15.38 2.25 20.64
CA VAL A 74 -14.58 1.09 21.06
C VAL A 74 -15.38 0.25 22.04
N TRP A 75 -15.52 -1.04 21.72
CA TRP A 75 -16.23 -2.02 22.55
C TRP A 75 -15.25 -2.86 23.37
N MET A 76 -15.55 -3.05 24.66
CA MET A 76 -14.83 -4.04 25.47
C MET A 76 -15.17 -5.46 25.05
N GLY A 77 -14.27 -6.42 25.26
CA GLY A 77 -14.45 -7.79 24.80
C GLY A 77 -15.76 -8.43 25.28
N THR A 78 -16.16 -8.19 26.54
CA THR A 78 -17.44 -8.67 27.09
C THR A 78 -18.65 -8.05 26.39
N GLN A 79 -18.62 -6.74 26.15
CA GLN A 79 -19.67 -6.03 25.40
C GLN A 79 -19.74 -6.50 23.94
N ALA A 80 -18.58 -6.72 23.31
CA ALA A 80 -18.51 -7.24 21.95
C ALA A 80 -19.13 -8.64 21.84
N LEU A 81 -19.00 -9.46 22.89
CA LEU A 81 -19.64 -10.78 22.95
C LEU A 81 -21.17 -10.66 23.07
N GLU A 82 -21.65 -9.76 23.94
CA GLU A 82 -23.09 -9.48 24.12
C GLU A 82 -23.72 -8.91 22.84
N LEU A 83 -22.99 -8.08 22.11
CA LEU A 83 -23.41 -7.49 20.84
C LEU A 83 -23.21 -8.42 19.64
N HIS A 84 -22.75 -9.66 19.85
CA HIS A 84 -22.44 -10.64 18.79
C HIS A 84 -21.41 -10.15 17.75
N LEU A 85 -20.54 -9.20 18.14
CA LEU A 85 -19.41 -8.75 17.34
C LEU A 85 -18.27 -9.78 17.33
N VAL A 86 -18.16 -10.57 18.40
CA VAL A 86 -17.21 -11.68 18.53
C VAL A 86 -17.94 -12.95 18.98
N ASP A 87 -17.38 -14.10 18.61
CA ASP A 87 -18.03 -15.40 18.84
C ASP A 87 -17.69 -15.98 20.23
N LYS A 88 -16.46 -15.77 20.71
CA LYS A 88 -15.98 -16.27 22.01
C LYS A 88 -14.82 -15.43 22.52
N LEU A 89 -14.75 -15.25 23.84
CA LEU A 89 -13.59 -14.68 24.52
C LEU A 89 -12.68 -15.80 25.04
N GLN A 90 -11.44 -15.83 24.58
CA GLN A 90 -10.42 -16.79 25.01
C GLN A 90 -9.02 -16.26 24.71
N THR A 91 -8.02 -16.83 25.36
CA THR A 91 -6.60 -16.54 25.06
C THR A 91 -6.14 -17.29 23.81
N SER A 92 -5.05 -16.83 23.19
CA SER A 92 -4.45 -17.49 22.03
C SER A 92 -4.08 -18.95 22.31
N ASP A 93 -3.52 -19.23 23.49
CA ASP A 93 -3.07 -20.56 23.86
C ASP A 93 -4.25 -21.53 24.05
N ALA A 94 -5.32 -21.06 24.70
CA ALA A 94 -6.55 -21.83 24.86
C ALA A 94 -7.21 -22.12 23.50
N TYR A 95 -7.25 -21.14 22.59
CA TYR A 95 -7.76 -21.36 21.24
C TYR A 95 -6.98 -22.44 20.47
N ILE A 96 -5.65 -22.40 20.52
CA ILE A 96 -4.80 -23.40 19.87
C ILE A 96 -5.00 -24.78 20.51
N ALA A 97 -5.09 -24.85 21.84
CA ALA A 97 -5.34 -26.11 22.55
C ALA A 97 -6.70 -26.73 22.17
N ASP A 98 -7.76 -25.91 22.06
CA ASP A 98 -9.08 -26.35 21.59
C ASP A 98 -9.00 -26.91 20.16
N LEU A 99 -8.27 -26.26 19.25
CA LEU A 99 -8.09 -26.74 17.87
C LEU A 99 -7.35 -28.09 17.82
N VAL A 100 -6.28 -28.25 18.61
CA VAL A 100 -5.53 -29.52 18.69
C VAL A 100 -6.41 -30.63 19.26
N GLY A 101 -7.21 -30.33 20.30
CA GLY A 101 -8.19 -31.27 20.87
C GLY A 101 -9.24 -31.72 19.85
N ASN A 102 -9.65 -30.83 18.94
CA ASN A 102 -10.57 -31.12 17.84
C ASN A 102 -9.91 -31.85 16.66
N GLY A 103 -8.63 -32.26 16.77
CA GLY A 103 -7.91 -33.03 15.75
C GLY A 103 -7.30 -32.19 14.63
N ILE A 104 -7.25 -30.86 14.77
CA ILE A 104 -6.62 -29.97 13.78
C ILE A 104 -5.11 -29.99 13.99
N LYS A 105 -4.36 -30.25 12.92
CA LYS A 105 -2.89 -30.22 12.95
C LYS A 105 -2.40 -28.77 13.00
N VAL A 106 -1.78 -28.40 14.11
CA VAL A 106 -1.14 -27.08 14.27
C VAL A 106 0.34 -27.19 13.92
N LEU A 107 0.78 -26.36 12.97
CA LEU A 107 2.17 -26.28 12.57
C LEU A 107 2.84 -25.09 13.26
N LYS A 108 3.92 -25.35 13.98
CA LYS A 108 4.80 -24.30 14.50
C LYS A 108 5.76 -23.88 13.39
N LEU A 109 5.62 -22.66 12.89
CA LEU A 109 6.61 -22.07 12.00
C LEU A 109 7.85 -21.70 12.82
N ILE A 110 8.97 -22.32 12.51
CA ILE A 110 10.28 -21.94 13.03
C ILE A 110 10.91 -21.10 11.91
N PRO A 111 11.20 -19.81 12.15
CA PRO A 111 11.93 -19.02 11.17
C PRO A 111 13.29 -19.68 10.97
N HIS A 112 13.54 -20.14 9.75
CA HIS A 112 14.87 -20.56 9.35
C HIS A 112 15.58 -19.29 8.86
N ASP A 113 16.74 -18.98 9.43
CA ASP A 113 17.63 -17.98 8.83
C ASP A 113 17.94 -18.47 7.42
N GLY A 114 17.34 -17.84 6.41
CA GLY A 114 17.50 -18.28 5.02
C GLY A 114 19.00 -18.37 4.71
N ALA A 115 19.41 -19.26 3.80
CA ALA A 115 20.83 -19.39 3.43
C ALA A 115 21.46 -18.06 2.94
N LEU A 116 20.63 -17.07 2.56
CA LEU A 116 21.02 -15.71 2.18
C LEU A 116 21.05 -14.70 3.35
N SER A 117 20.68 -15.08 4.57
CA SER A 117 20.89 -14.28 5.80
C SER A 117 22.38 -14.00 6.01
N PHE A 118 23.25 -14.89 5.55
CA PHE A 118 24.69 -14.70 5.45
C PHE A 118 25.08 -13.52 4.53
N LEU A 119 24.30 -13.26 3.46
CA LEU A 119 24.59 -12.17 2.52
C LEU A 119 24.09 -10.80 3.00
N PHE A 120 23.09 -10.77 3.87
CA PHE A 120 22.51 -9.51 4.36
C PHE A 120 22.16 -9.58 5.86
N PRO A 121 23.17 -9.66 6.75
CA PRO A 121 22.94 -9.60 8.20
C PRO A 121 22.36 -8.24 8.58
N SER A 122 21.17 -8.23 9.18
CA SER A 122 20.37 -7.02 9.44
C SER A 122 20.80 -6.21 10.66
N THR A 123 21.88 -6.57 11.35
CA THR A 123 22.34 -5.84 12.53
C THR A 123 23.85 -5.84 12.63
N GLY A 124 24.46 -4.77 12.09
CA GLY A 124 25.63 -4.10 12.66
C GLY A 124 26.96 -4.86 12.72
N SER A 125 27.94 -4.28 12.01
CA SER A 125 29.40 -4.46 12.11
C SER A 125 30.09 -5.46 11.16
N SER A 126 30.73 -4.84 10.15
CA SER A 126 32.06 -5.14 9.57
C SER A 126 32.34 -6.49 8.89
N SER A 127 32.33 -6.46 7.55
CA SER A 127 33.50 -6.77 6.67
C SER A 127 33.11 -6.58 5.20
N TRP A 128 31.92 -7.07 4.81
CA TRP A 128 31.43 -7.01 3.42
C TRP A 128 30.86 -5.63 2.99
N ALA A 129 30.36 -4.82 3.93
CA ALA A 129 29.93 -3.45 3.64
C ALA A 129 31.09 -2.51 3.24
N GLN A 130 32.31 -2.76 3.77
CA GLN A 130 33.51 -2.03 3.34
C GLN A 130 34.07 -2.58 2.01
N ALA A 131 33.95 -3.90 1.78
CA ALA A 131 34.34 -4.52 0.52
C ALA A 131 33.48 -4.07 -0.67
N PHE A 132 32.17 -3.87 -0.47
CA PHE A 132 31.30 -3.28 -1.51
C PHE A 132 31.64 -1.81 -1.80
N ALA A 133 31.97 -1.01 -0.77
CA ALA A 133 32.42 0.37 -0.97
C ALA A 133 33.76 0.46 -1.72
N HIS A 134 34.66 -0.50 -1.53
CA HIS A 134 35.98 -0.49 -2.19
C HIS A 134 35.94 -1.03 -3.63
N THR A 135 35.05 -1.98 -3.95
CA THR A 135 34.98 -2.59 -5.30
C THR A 135 34.20 -1.74 -6.31
N VAL A 136 33.19 -0.97 -5.89
CA VAL A 136 32.49 -0.03 -6.79
C VAL A 136 33.42 1.09 -7.27
N ARG A 137 34.37 1.54 -6.43
CA ARG A 137 35.37 2.55 -6.80
C ARG A 137 36.37 2.06 -7.86
N HIS A 138 36.69 0.77 -7.90
CA HIS A 138 37.61 0.22 -8.91
C HIS A 138 36.92 -0.36 -10.15
N GLY A 139 35.65 -0.74 -10.07
CA GLY A 139 34.87 -1.25 -11.22
C GLY A 139 34.28 -0.16 -12.12
N LEU A 140 34.02 1.04 -11.60
CA LEU A 140 33.47 2.14 -12.42
C LEU A 140 34.55 2.90 -13.22
N GLN A 141 35.83 2.75 -12.87
CA GLN A 141 36.94 3.40 -13.57
C GLN A 141 37.29 2.70 -14.90
N SER A 142 37.07 1.38 -15.00
CA SER A 142 37.36 0.60 -16.23
C SER A 142 36.25 0.67 -17.28
N LEU A 143 35.08 1.21 -16.95
CA LEU A 143 33.97 1.42 -17.88
C LEU A 143 33.88 2.85 -18.42
N LEU A 144 34.75 3.77 -17.96
CA LEU A 144 34.77 5.15 -18.44
C LEU A 144 35.93 5.49 -19.39
N THR A 145 36.76 4.53 -19.80
CA THR A 145 37.89 4.78 -20.71
C THR A 145 37.78 4.18 -22.11
N ASN A 146 36.75 3.37 -22.43
CA ASN A 146 36.64 2.71 -23.74
C ASN A 146 35.27 2.79 -24.43
N ALA A 147 34.51 3.86 -24.20
CA ALA A 147 33.29 4.11 -24.98
C ALA A 147 33.02 5.62 -25.16
N SER A 148 34.02 6.36 -25.64
CA SER A 148 33.76 7.59 -26.39
C SER A 148 33.55 7.20 -27.86
N VAL A 149 32.56 7.83 -28.50
CA VAL A 149 32.21 7.73 -29.93
C VAL A 149 31.35 6.50 -30.30
N SER A 150 30.04 6.55 -30.02
CA SER A 150 29.00 6.16 -31.01
C SER A 150 27.54 6.30 -30.52
N ILE A 151 27.28 6.36 -29.21
CA ILE A 151 25.89 6.45 -28.71
C ILE A 151 25.30 7.88 -28.80
N GLN A 152 26.15 8.91 -28.98
CA GLN A 152 25.72 10.30 -29.07
C GLN A 152 25.04 10.69 -30.42
N ARG A 153 24.93 9.79 -31.41
CA ARG A 153 24.38 10.12 -32.75
C ARG A 153 23.00 9.56 -33.06
N PHE A 154 22.41 8.78 -32.16
CA PHE A 154 21.14 8.07 -32.44
C PHE A 154 19.90 8.75 -31.83
N ILE A 155 20.06 9.60 -30.81
CA ILE A 155 18.92 10.27 -30.14
C ILE A 155 18.46 11.53 -30.91
N GLN A 156 19.24 12.03 -31.88
CA GLN A 156 18.95 13.29 -32.58
C GLN A 156 18.14 13.14 -33.88
N SER A 157 17.81 11.93 -34.36
CA SER A 157 17.25 11.73 -35.72
C SER A 157 15.82 11.17 -35.79
N SER A 158 15.06 11.12 -34.70
CA SER A 158 13.65 10.65 -34.75
C SER A 158 12.61 11.72 -34.45
N VAL A 159 13.03 12.99 -34.41
CA VAL A 159 12.13 14.14 -34.54
C VAL A 159 12.10 14.54 -36.01
N GLU A 160 11.20 13.93 -36.79
CA GLU A 160 10.55 14.49 -38.01
C GLU A 160 9.58 13.44 -38.59
N GLY A 161 8.31 13.83 -38.85
CA GLY A 161 7.15 12.97 -39.23
C GLY A 161 7.18 12.40 -40.67
N PRO A 162 6.07 11.91 -41.30
CA PRO A 162 4.65 12.27 -41.11
C PRO A 162 3.57 11.13 -41.23
N SER A 163 2.30 11.49 -40.94
CA SER A 163 0.98 11.01 -41.46
C SER A 163 0.53 9.51 -41.44
N ILE A 164 -0.57 9.24 -40.67
CA ILE A 164 -1.92 8.65 -41.00
C ILE A 164 -1.98 7.53 -42.09
N PRO A 165 -2.87 6.47 -42.11
CA PRO A 165 -4.05 6.09 -41.29
C PRO A 165 -4.27 4.57 -40.94
N LEU A 166 -5.37 4.33 -40.18
CA LEU A 166 -6.40 3.26 -40.33
C LEU A 166 -6.18 1.80 -39.84
N ARG A 167 -7.19 1.38 -39.04
CA ARG A 167 -8.01 0.13 -39.14
C ARG A 167 -7.84 -0.93 -38.03
N SER A 168 -8.83 -0.95 -37.15
CA SER A 168 -9.36 -2.12 -36.40
C SER A 168 -9.81 -3.23 -37.38
N PRO A 169 -9.90 -4.53 -37.03
CA PRO A 169 -10.94 -5.00 -36.10
C PRO A 169 -10.66 -6.29 -35.29
N ILE A 170 -11.42 -6.43 -34.20
CA ILE A 170 -12.14 -7.63 -33.73
C ILE A 170 -11.34 -8.95 -33.58
N GLY A 171 -11.12 -9.35 -32.33
CA GLY A 171 -10.76 -10.72 -31.94
C GLY A 171 -11.80 -11.27 -30.96
N THR A 172 -12.55 -12.25 -31.43
CA THR A 172 -13.59 -13.05 -30.76
C THR A 172 -13.02 -14.17 -29.89
N GLY A 173 -13.68 -14.50 -28.77
CA GLY A 173 -13.84 -15.90 -28.33
C GLY A 173 -13.17 -16.33 -27.00
N PRO A 174 -13.92 -16.98 -26.07
CA PRO A 174 -13.44 -17.43 -24.74
C PRO A 174 -13.15 -18.95 -24.68
N ARG A 175 -12.35 -19.41 -23.70
CA ARG A 175 -12.37 -20.79 -23.15
C ARG A 175 -11.61 -20.87 -21.81
N ALA A 176 -12.32 -21.05 -20.68
CA ALA A 176 -12.49 -22.28 -19.88
C ALA A 176 -11.18 -22.77 -19.21
N GLU A 177 -11.08 -22.64 -17.88
CA GLU A 177 -11.26 -23.72 -16.88
C GLU A 177 -10.22 -24.83 -16.96
N CYS A 178 -9.41 -24.97 -15.91
CA CYS A 178 -8.72 -26.21 -15.57
C CYS A 178 -8.83 -26.48 -14.06
N LYS A 179 -9.13 -27.74 -13.78
CA LYS A 179 -9.28 -28.42 -12.49
C LYS A 179 -8.07 -28.34 -11.59
#